data_AF-A0A353BJ47-F1
#
_entry.id   AF-A0A353BJ47-F1
#
_cell.length_a   1.000
_cell.length_b   1.000
_cell.length_c   1.000
_cell.angle_alpha   90.00
_cell.angle_beta   90.00
_cell.angle_gamma   90.00
#
_symmetry.space_group_name_H-M   'P 1'
#
loop_
_entity.id
_entity.type
_entity.pdbx_description
1 polymer ?
#
loop_
_entity_poly.entity_id
_entity_poly.type
_entity_poly.pdbx_seq_one_letter_code
_entity_poly.pdbx_strand_id
1 'polypeptide(L)' 'MSGHSKWATIKRKKSVTDAARGRVFTRLIKEISIAAKHGGGDPAGNPRLRTAILAAKGANMPADNID' A
#
# COMPACT_ATOMS: atom_id res chain seq x y z
N MET A 1 -32.30 -19.82 6.00
CA MET A 1 -31.52 -18.55 5.97
C MET A 1 -30.24 -18.72 6.77
N SER A 2 -29.08 -18.66 6.10
CA SER A 2 -27.74 -18.91 6.64
C SER A 2 -27.18 -17.70 7.43
N GLY A 3 -27.95 -17.19 8.40
CA GLY A 3 -27.63 -15.97 9.16
C GLY A 3 -26.40 -16.09 10.07
N HIS A 4 -26.09 -17.29 10.57
CA HIS A 4 -25.09 -17.49 11.63
C HIS A 4 -23.62 -17.53 11.14
N SER A 5 -23.37 -17.72 9.84
CA SER A 5 -22.01 -17.89 9.30
C SER A 5 -21.58 -16.80 8.32
N LYS A 6 -22.48 -15.88 7.96
CA LYS A 6 -22.20 -14.76 7.03
C LYS A 6 -21.04 -13.90 7.53
N TRP A 7 -21.08 -13.51 8.81
CA TRP A 7 -20.00 -12.74 9.43
C TRP A 7 -18.67 -13.49 9.44
N ALA A 8 -18.65 -14.77 9.84
CA ALA A 8 -17.43 -15.56 9.93
C ALA A 8 -16.75 -15.71 8.56
N THR A 9 -17.52 -15.85 7.48
CA THR A 9 -17.01 -15.92 6.11
C THR A 9 -16.48 -14.57 5.64
N ILE A 10 -17.19 -13.47 5.92
CA ILE A 10 -16.73 -12.11 5.60
C ILE A 10 -15.41 -11.81 6.35
N LYS A 11 -15.32 -12.15 7.63
CA LYS A 11 -14.13 -11.96 8.46
C LYS A 11 -12.92 -12.66 7.86
N ARG A 12 -13.04 -13.94 7.50
CA ARG A 12 -11.95 -14.72 6.89
C ARG A 12 -11.52 -14.17 5.54
N LYS A 13 -12.48 -13.79 4.68
CA LYS A 13 -12.16 -13.18 3.38
C LYS A 13 -11.41 -11.86 3.59
N LYS A 14 -11.90 -11.02 4.50
CA LYS A 14 -11.29 -9.73 4.84
C LYS A 14 -9.87 -9.89 5.40
N SER A 15 -9.62 -10.84 6.30
CA SER A 15 -8.28 -11.05 6.86
C SER A 15 -7.25 -11.44 5.80
N VAL A 16 -7.64 -12.26 4.82
CA VAL A 16 -6.75 -12.63 3.71
C VAL A 16 -6.45 -11.43 2.82
N THR A 17 -7.48 -10.64 2.47
CA THR A 17 -7.28 -9.43 1.64
C THR A 17 -6.44 -8.38 2.36
N ASP A 18 -6.65 -8.20 3.67
CA ASP A 18 -5.90 -7.22 4.45
C ASP A 18 -4.43 -7.67 4.63
N ALA A 19 -4.18 -8.97 4.83
CA ALA A 19 -2.81 -9.51 4.85
C ALA A 19 -2.08 -9.33 3.51
N ALA A 20 -2.78 -9.54 2.38
CA ALA A 20 -2.23 -9.30 1.06
C ALA A 20 -1.92 -7.80 0.84
N ARG A 21 -2.84 -6.91 1.24
CA ARG A 21 -2.65 -5.45 1.18
C ARG A 21 -1.46 -5.00 2.02
N GLY A 22 -1.30 -5.52 3.23
CA GLY A 22 -0.17 -5.21 4.11
C GLY A 22 1.18 -5.53 3.46
N ARG A 23 1.30 -6.69 2.78
CA ARG A 23 2.53 -7.06 2.05
C ARG A 23 2.85 -6.09 0.90
N VAL A 24 1.83 -5.63 0.18
CA VAL A 24 1.99 -4.62 -0.88
C VAL A 24 2.47 -3.30 -0.29
N PHE A 25 1.88 -2.87 0.82
CA PHE A 25 2.27 -1.63 1.49
C PHE A 25 3.72 -1.64 1.97
N THR A 26 4.18 -2.73 2.59
CA THR A 26 5.58 -2.84 3.02
C THR A 26 6.56 -2.71 1.85
N ARG A 27 6.23 -3.29 0.68
CA ARG A 27 7.07 -3.19 -0.52
C ARG A 27 7.12 -1.77 -1.06
N LEU A 28 5.98 -1.09 -1.11
CA LEU A 28 5.87 0.28 -1.61
C LEU A 28 6.59 1.28 -0.70
N ILE A 29 6.44 1.16 0.62
CA ILE A 29 7.17 2.00 1.60
C ILE A 29 8.68 1.83 1.42
N LYS A 30 9.15 0.59 1.27
CA LYS A 30 10.58 0.31 1.04
C LYS A 30 11.07 0.95 -0.26
N GLU A 31 10.29 0.86 -1.33
CA GLU A 31 10.65 1.45 -2.63
C GLU A 31 10.68 2.98 -2.57
N ILE A 32 9.68 3.61 -1.95
CA ILE A 32 9.64 5.07 -1.71
C ILE A 32 10.86 5.51 -0.90
N SER A 33 11.15 4.81 0.20
CA SER A 33 12.29 5.12 1.08
C SER A 33 13.63 5.02 0.34
N ILE A 34 13.81 4.00 -0.50
CA ILE A 34 15.03 3.81 -1.29
C ILE A 34 15.13 4.88 -2.37
N ALA A 35 14.02 5.17 -3.07
CA ALA A 35 13.98 6.20 -4.10
C ALA A 35 14.32 7.58 -3.52
N ALA A 36 13.73 7.94 -2.37
CA ALA A 36 13.99 9.20 -1.69
C ALA A 36 15.46 9.32 -1.21
N LYS A 37 16.04 8.21 -0.71
CA LYS A 37 17.47 8.18 -0.31
C LYS A 37 18.42 8.38 -1.49
N HIS A 38 18.11 7.83 -2.66
CA HIS A 38 19.01 7.91 -3.81
C HIS A 38 18.86 9.19 -4.64
N GLY A 39 17.64 9.71 -4.80
CA GLY A 39 17.36 10.83 -5.70
C GLY A 39 16.79 12.07 -5.02
N GLY A 40 16.82 12.13 -3.68
CA GLY A 40 16.22 13.22 -2.91
C GLY A 40 14.70 13.07 -2.76
N GLY A 41 14.15 13.84 -1.81
CA GLY A 41 12.73 13.80 -1.44
C GLY A 41 11.79 14.55 -2.40
N ASP A 42 12.29 15.15 -3.47
CA ASP A 42 11.48 15.86 -4.45
C ASP A 42 11.02 14.93 -5.59
N PRO A 43 9.72 14.63 -5.72
CA PRO A 43 9.19 13.81 -6.81
C PRO A 43 9.32 14.45 -8.20
N ALA A 44 9.51 15.76 -8.30
CA ALA A 44 9.72 16.45 -9.59
C ALA A 44 11.11 16.16 -10.17
N GLY A 45 12.14 16.15 -9.31
CA GLY A 45 13.51 15.80 -9.68
C GLY A 45 13.82 14.30 -9.71
N ASN A 46 12.95 13.45 -9.15
CA ASN A 46 13.18 12.02 -9.01
C ASN A 46 12.05 11.18 -9.66
N PRO A 47 12.22 10.76 -10.93
CA PRO A 47 11.23 9.96 -11.64
C PRO A 47 10.89 8.64 -10.93
N ARG A 48 11.85 8.03 -10.24
CA ARG A 48 11.66 6.77 -9.51
C ARG A 48 10.76 6.98 -8.29
N LEU A 49 10.97 8.06 -7.56
CA LEU A 49 10.09 8.46 -6.44
C LEU A 49 8.67 8.75 -6.94
N ARG A 50 8.53 9.48 -8.06
CA ARG A 50 7.23 9.75 -8.68
C ARG A 50 6.48 8.47 -9.03
N THR A 51 7.13 7.50 -9.65
CA THR A 51 6.49 6.22 -9.98
C THR A 51 6.11 5.41 -8.75
N ALA A 52 6.94 5.45 -7.70
CA ALA A 52 6.66 4.76 -6.43
C ALA A 52 5.45 5.38 -5.71
N ILE A 53 5.35 6.71 -5.70
CA ILE A 53 4.20 7.45 -5.16
C ILE A 53 2.93 7.14 -5.95
N LEU A 54 2.98 7.11 -7.28
CA LEU A 54 1.83 6.75 -8.11
C LEU A 54 1.36 5.31 -7.86
N ALA A 55 2.30 4.38 -7.70
CA ALA A 55 1.99 2.99 -7.34
C ALA A 55 1.34 2.88 -5.94
N ALA A 56 1.82 3.68 -4.97
CA ALA A 56 1.23 3.76 -3.63
C ALA A 56 -0.20 4.32 -3.65
N LYS A 57 -0.45 5.39 -4.42
CA LYS A 57 -1.79 5.93 -4.63
C LYS A 57 -2.72 4.93 -5.33
N GLY A 58 -2.23 4.22 -6.35
CA GLY A 58 -2.99 3.15 -7.02
C GLY A 58 -3.35 1.98 -6.10
N ALA A 59 -2.55 1.74 -5.06
CA ALA A 59 -2.83 0.73 -4.04
C ALA A 59 -3.76 1.21 -2.91
N ASN A 60 -4.30 2.45 -2.98
CA ASN A 60 -5.04 3.12 -1.92
C ASN A 60 -4.26 3.21 -0.59
N MET A 61 -2.95 3.44 -0.67
CA MET A 61 -2.16 3.76 0.51
C MET A 61 -2.53 5.17 1.02
N PRO A 62 -2.76 5.36 2.34
CA PRO A 62 -2.98 6.67 2.93
C PRO A 62 -1.85 7.65 2.61
N ALA A 63 -2.18 8.93 2.38
CA ALA A 63 -1.20 9.98 2.10
C ALA A 63 -0.16 10.11 3.22
N ASP A 64 -0.59 9.99 4.48
CA ASP A 64 0.26 10.02 5.67
C ASP A 64 1.37 8.94 5.68
N ASN A 65 1.23 7.87 4.88
CA ASN A 65 2.25 6.82 4.74
C ASN A 65 3.19 7.05 3.55
N ILE A 66 2.92 8.05 2.72
CA ILE A 66 3.64 8.39 1.48
C ILE A 66 4.50 9.65 1.66
N ASP A 67 3.99 10.62 2.42
CA ASP A 67 4.67 11.88 2.77
C ASP A 67 5.86 11.66 3.72
#